data_AF-A0A2G6GBS8-F1
#
_entry.id   AF-A0A2G6GBS8-F1
#
_cell.length_a   1.000
_cell.length_b   1.000
_cell.length_c   1.000
_cell.angle_alpha   90.00
_cell.angle_beta   90.00
_cell.angle_gamma   90.00
#
_symmetry.space_group_name_H-M   'P 1'
#
loop_
_entity.id
_entity.type
_entity.pdbx_description
1 polymer ?
#
loop_
_entity_poly.entity_id
_entity_poly.type
_entity_poly.pdbx_seq_one_letter_code
_entity_poly.pdbx_strand_id
1 'polypeptide(L)'
;MFKFFKNIIRENSKVIENYSFMTVLPFLNVFIGLFTYPFVIRVLGTTAYGTYVVMLSIFMIVTAFISFSFNLLATKEVAENINNLHKKSQIVSSVFFARIFLASIISIFVLLLPLFIPFLYSHFLLYIVCFLATLSQIFLHPWYFQAIENMKIVTYIQLFFTLLSLPFIFFLLHSESDIVLYASIMTSTTIFGAFFSFVYLLKIEKIYIIWTGFSSIKHRIQVSLPFFYTTIIGIIKEQSIPQILGIYFGMHQVALYDLAKKIMSIPLMLTMNINNAFFPKFAKNPNMNTIKKIIKYEYIFGFICILIIALLGKWAVHLLGGDMMKESYYILLILSINILTYLVVGAYIYFVFVLQNRNELLLKNQILAFVSFFLFIFIGFYFYNSIYVLIFALVFSGIAEIVFCHWNFKKIITKK
;
A
#
# COMPACT_ATOMS: atom_id res chain seq x y z
N MET A 1 16.39 -22.10 21.43
CA MET A 1 15.69 -21.25 20.45
C MET A 1 15.28 -19.89 21.05
N PHE A 2 14.57 -19.84 22.19
CA PHE A 2 14.16 -18.60 22.85
C PHE A 2 15.32 -17.67 23.32
N LYS A 3 16.41 -18.22 23.90
CA LYS A 3 17.60 -17.43 24.30
C LYS A 3 18.36 -16.82 23.09
N PHE A 4 18.37 -17.52 21.96
CA PHE A 4 18.98 -17.03 20.72
C PHE A 4 18.16 -15.89 20.09
N PHE A 5 16.84 -15.97 20.13
CA PHE A 5 15.95 -14.86 19.78
C PHE A 5 16.17 -13.65 20.72
N LYS A 6 16.29 -13.88 22.03
CA LYS A 6 16.46 -12.82 23.03
C LYS A 6 17.77 -12.02 22.86
N ASN A 7 18.88 -12.67 22.51
CA ASN A 7 20.16 -11.97 22.27
C ASN A 7 20.16 -11.14 20.99
N ILE A 8 19.57 -11.64 19.90
CA ILE A 8 19.42 -10.89 18.64
C ILE A 8 18.54 -9.64 18.84
N ILE A 9 17.49 -9.76 19.66
CA ILE A 9 16.59 -8.66 20.00
C ILE A 9 17.31 -7.56 20.79
N ARG A 10 18.23 -7.93 21.67
CA ARG A 10 18.93 -6.98 22.54
C ARG A 10 20.05 -6.21 21.82
N GLU A 11 20.75 -6.83 20.88
CA GLU A 11 21.82 -6.18 20.10
C GLU A 11 21.31 -5.27 18.98
N ASN A 12 20.08 -5.47 18.50
CA ASN A 12 19.48 -4.70 17.40
C ASN A 12 18.23 -3.93 17.85
N SER A 13 18.14 -3.55 19.13
CA SER A 13 16.92 -2.98 19.72
C SER A 13 16.41 -1.73 19.00
N LYS A 14 17.30 -0.80 18.61
CA LYS A 14 16.92 0.39 17.82
C LYS A 14 16.42 0.05 16.43
N VAL A 15 17.07 -0.89 15.76
CA VAL A 15 16.69 -1.37 14.42
C VAL A 15 15.32 -2.06 14.49
N ILE A 16 15.12 -2.94 15.47
CA ILE A 16 13.86 -3.66 15.70
C ILE A 16 12.75 -2.70 16.11
N GLU A 17 13.05 -1.71 16.94
CA GLU A 17 12.12 -0.66 17.30
C GLU A 17 11.70 0.15 16.07
N ASN A 18 12.66 0.57 15.23
CA ASN A 18 12.36 1.28 13.99
C ASN A 18 11.53 0.44 13.01
N TYR A 19 11.86 -0.85 12.85
CA TYR A 19 11.05 -1.79 12.08
C TYR A 19 9.65 -1.97 12.67
N SER A 20 9.50 -1.98 14.00
CA SER A 20 8.18 -2.01 14.65
C SER A 20 7.38 -0.74 14.33
N PHE A 21 8.00 0.44 14.28
CA PHE A 21 7.30 1.68 13.94
C PHE A 21 6.92 1.76 12.46
N MET A 22 7.73 1.20 11.55
CA MET A 22 7.37 1.08 10.12
C MET A 22 6.05 0.31 9.91
N THR A 23 5.69 -0.52 10.88
CA THR A 23 4.60 -1.49 10.76
C THR A 23 3.39 -1.11 11.59
N VAL A 24 3.63 -0.47 12.75
CA VAL A 24 2.58 0.07 13.62
C VAL A 24 1.75 1.12 12.87
N LEU A 25 2.36 1.98 12.07
CA LEU A 25 1.64 3.06 11.41
C LEU A 25 0.61 2.56 10.35
N PRO A 26 0.98 1.71 9.37
CA PRO A 26 -0.01 1.08 8.47
C PRO A 26 -1.08 0.29 9.23
N PHE A 27 -0.68 -0.48 10.25
CA PHE A 27 -1.60 -1.26 11.08
C PHE A 27 -2.65 -0.39 11.76
N LEU A 28 -2.22 0.70 12.40
CA LEU A 28 -3.12 1.63 13.06
C LEU A 28 -4.04 2.35 12.08
N ASN A 29 -3.58 2.69 10.88
CA ASN A 29 -4.43 3.29 9.86
C ASN A 29 -5.56 2.34 9.42
N VAL A 30 -5.25 1.05 9.22
CA VAL A 30 -6.28 0.04 8.93
C VAL A 30 -7.20 -0.16 10.13
N PHE A 31 -6.65 -0.26 11.34
CA PHE A 31 -7.43 -0.44 12.56
C PHE A 31 -8.40 0.73 12.77
N ILE A 32 -7.94 1.98 12.65
CA ILE A 32 -8.78 3.17 12.76
C ILE A 32 -9.83 3.19 11.65
N GLY A 33 -9.45 2.87 10.41
CA GLY A 33 -10.38 2.79 9.29
C GLY A 33 -11.42 1.66 9.40
N LEU A 34 -11.13 0.60 10.18
CA LEU A 34 -12.08 -0.46 10.55
C LEU A 34 -12.93 -0.07 11.76
N PHE A 35 -12.36 0.68 12.71
CA PHE A 35 -13.06 1.18 13.88
C PHE A 35 -14.15 2.18 13.51
N THR A 36 -13.88 3.08 12.56
CA THR A 36 -14.88 4.03 12.04
C THR A 36 -15.84 3.40 11.05
N TYR A 37 -15.50 2.26 10.46
CA TYR A 37 -16.26 1.63 9.37
C TYR A 37 -17.74 1.41 9.68
N PRO A 38 -18.15 0.83 10.83
CA PRO A 38 -19.55 0.54 11.12
C PRO A 38 -20.40 1.80 11.20
N PHE A 39 -19.84 2.87 11.76
CA PHE A 39 -20.50 4.16 11.86
C PHE A 39 -20.62 4.81 10.48
N VAL A 40 -19.52 4.86 9.73
CA VAL A 40 -19.49 5.46 8.39
C VAL A 40 -20.46 4.76 7.45
N ILE A 41 -20.51 3.42 7.44
CA ILE A 41 -21.45 2.68 6.58
C ILE A 41 -22.91 2.90 7.00
N ARG A 42 -23.18 2.99 8.31
CA ARG A 42 -24.54 3.23 8.81
C ARG A 42 -25.06 4.62 8.45
N VAL A 43 -24.20 5.63 8.49
CA VAL A 43 -24.58 7.03 8.26
C VAL A 43 -24.53 7.40 6.78
N LEU A 44 -23.45 7.04 6.08
CA LEU A 44 -23.24 7.41 4.68
C LEU A 44 -23.88 6.43 3.69
N GLY A 45 -24.25 5.24 4.14
CA GLY A 45 -24.70 4.17 3.25
C GLY A 45 -23.57 3.54 2.44
N THR A 46 -23.87 2.40 1.84
CA THR A 46 -22.88 1.61 1.06
C THR A 46 -22.62 2.21 -0.32
N THR A 47 -23.59 2.91 -0.90
CA THR A 47 -23.49 3.52 -2.23
C THR A 47 -22.58 4.74 -2.22
N ALA A 48 -22.82 5.72 -1.34
CA ALA A 48 -21.98 6.92 -1.24
C ALA A 48 -20.55 6.57 -0.80
N TYR A 49 -20.40 5.64 0.16
CA TYR A 49 -19.10 5.13 0.55
C TYR A 49 -18.39 4.39 -0.60
N GLY A 50 -19.11 3.60 -1.38
CA GLY A 50 -18.59 2.96 -2.59
C GLY A 50 -18.04 3.96 -3.62
N THR A 51 -18.75 5.07 -3.84
CA THR A 51 -18.28 6.18 -4.69
C THR A 51 -16.95 6.74 -4.17
N TYR A 52 -16.82 6.95 -2.87
CA TYR A 52 -15.56 7.39 -2.26
C TYR A 52 -14.41 6.39 -2.47
N VAL A 53 -14.67 5.09 -2.33
CA VAL A 53 -13.67 4.04 -2.59
C VAL A 53 -13.22 4.05 -4.06
N VAL A 54 -14.14 4.23 -5.02
CA VAL A 54 -13.77 4.38 -6.43
C VAL A 54 -12.85 5.59 -6.61
N MET A 55 -13.20 6.74 -6.05
CA MET A 55 -12.36 7.96 -6.13
C MET A 55 -10.98 7.71 -5.53
N LEU A 56 -10.90 7.11 -4.33
CA LEU A 56 -9.63 6.75 -3.72
C LEU A 56 -8.78 5.84 -4.62
N SER A 57 -9.39 4.84 -5.26
CA SER A 57 -8.64 3.92 -6.12
C SER A 57 -7.99 4.62 -7.32
N ILE A 58 -8.69 5.59 -7.94
CA ILE A 58 -8.15 6.43 -9.02
C ILE A 58 -6.97 7.24 -8.48
N PHE A 59 -7.14 7.88 -7.33
CA PHE A 59 -6.12 8.73 -6.74
C PHE A 59 -4.95 7.96 -6.12
N MET A 60 -5.10 6.68 -5.79
CA MET A 60 -3.98 5.81 -5.43
C MET A 60 -3.04 5.55 -6.63
N ILE A 61 -3.59 5.43 -7.85
CA ILE A 61 -2.77 5.36 -9.07
C ILE A 61 -2.02 6.68 -9.26
N VAL A 62 -2.70 7.83 -9.14
CA VAL A 62 -2.08 9.17 -9.22
C VAL A 62 -0.97 9.34 -8.18
N THR A 63 -1.22 8.93 -6.94
CA THR A 63 -0.25 8.95 -5.83
C THR A 63 1.01 8.15 -6.16
N ALA A 64 0.87 7.02 -6.86
CA ALA A 64 2.00 6.20 -7.30
C ALA A 64 2.86 6.91 -8.35
N PHE A 65 2.25 7.63 -9.28
CA PHE A 65 2.96 8.47 -10.25
C PHE A 65 3.70 9.62 -9.58
N ILE A 66 3.09 10.33 -8.62
CA ILE A 66 3.75 11.42 -7.88
C ILE A 66 4.92 10.86 -7.06
N SER A 67 4.74 9.71 -6.41
CA SER A 67 5.76 9.11 -5.54
C SER A 67 6.92 8.50 -6.34
N PHE A 68 6.67 8.08 -7.58
CA PHE A 68 7.61 7.53 -8.57
C PHE A 68 8.62 6.49 -8.03
N SER A 69 8.25 5.78 -6.96
CA SER A 69 9.14 4.87 -6.23
C SER A 69 10.46 5.48 -5.73
N PHE A 70 10.52 6.80 -5.50
CA PHE A 70 11.71 7.49 -5.00
C PHE A 70 12.16 7.01 -3.61
N ASN A 71 11.21 6.53 -2.80
CA ASN A 71 11.44 6.15 -1.40
C ASN A 71 12.60 5.17 -1.23
N LEU A 72 12.70 4.13 -2.07
CA LEU A 72 13.69 3.07 -1.90
C LEU A 72 15.12 3.58 -2.11
N LEU A 73 15.34 4.30 -3.22
CA LEU A 73 16.66 4.86 -3.55
C LEU A 73 17.05 5.97 -2.58
N ALA A 74 16.12 6.86 -2.26
CA ALA A 74 16.38 7.98 -1.36
C ALA A 74 16.67 7.52 0.08
N THR A 75 15.99 6.46 0.57
CA THR A 75 16.30 5.83 1.86
C THR A 75 17.74 5.33 1.88
N LYS A 76 18.17 4.62 0.83
CA LYS A 76 19.53 4.09 0.71
C LYS A 76 20.57 5.20 0.70
N GLU A 77 20.39 6.22 -0.14
CA GLU A 77 21.34 7.33 -0.27
C GLU A 77 21.51 8.11 1.04
N VAL A 78 20.43 8.32 1.80
CA VAL A 78 20.51 8.98 3.12
C VAL A 78 21.17 8.07 4.15
N ALA A 79 20.84 6.77 4.17
CA ALA A 79 21.47 5.81 5.09
C ALA A 79 22.98 5.69 4.88
N GLU A 80 23.47 5.85 3.64
CA GLU A 80 24.90 5.87 3.33
C GLU A 80 25.59 7.20 3.71
N ASN A 81 24.82 8.28 3.98
CA ASN A 81 25.33 9.62 4.25
C ASN A 81 24.76 10.25 5.53
N ILE A 82 24.46 9.43 6.56
CA ILE A 82 23.79 9.84 7.82
C ILE A 82 24.45 11.08 8.46
N ASN A 83 25.78 11.13 8.47
CA ASN A 83 26.57 12.19 9.11
C ASN A 83 26.79 13.44 8.23
N ASN A 84 26.36 13.42 6.96
CA ASN A 84 26.57 14.53 6.03
C ASN A 84 25.26 15.29 5.78
N LEU A 85 25.04 16.36 6.55
CA LEU A 85 23.82 17.17 6.45
C LEU A 85 23.61 17.76 5.06
N HIS A 86 24.68 18.21 4.39
CA HIS A 86 24.59 18.80 3.05
C HIS A 86 24.08 17.80 2.02
N LYS A 87 24.64 16.58 2.02
CA LYS A 87 24.16 15.51 1.14
C LYS A 87 22.72 15.11 1.45
N LYS A 88 22.34 14.98 2.73
CA LYS A 88 20.95 14.71 3.13
C LYS A 88 20.00 15.78 2.59
N SER A 89 20.34 17.06 2.77
CA SER A 89 19.57 18.19 2.24
C SER A 89 19.44 18.14 0.72
N GLN A 90 20.52 17.83 0.00
CA GLN A 90 20.49 17.69 -1.45
C GLN A 90 19.59 16.53 -1.91
N ILE A 91 19.62 15.37 -1.24
CA ILE A 91 18.79 14.21 -1.56
C ILE A 91 17.30 14.53 -1.32
N VAL A 92 16.97 15.06 -0.13
CA VAL A 92 15.60 15.45 0.21
C VAL A 92 15.07 16.49 -0.78
N SER A 93 15.87 17.50 -1.11
CA SER A 93 15.46 18.54 -2.06
C SER A 93 15.24 17.98 -3.47
N SER A 94 16.13 17.10 -3.94
CA SER A 94 15.99 16.43 -5.25
C SER A 94 14.67 15.65 -5.34
N VAL A 95 14.32 14.90 -4.29
CA VAL A 95 13.05 14.15 -4.24
C VAL A 95 11.87 15.10 -4.16
N PHE A 96 11.92 16.12 -3.31
CA PHE A 96 10.88 17.12 -3.14
C PHE A 96 10.54 17.82 -4.47
N PHE A 97 11.55 18.35 -5.17
CA PHE A 97 11.34 19.01 -6.46
C PHE A 97 10.94 18.05 -7.57
N ALA A 98 11.41 16.79 -7.55
CA ALA A 98 10.92 15.78 -8.49
C ALA A 98 9.43 15.46 -8.29
N ARG A 99 8.98 15.37 -7.03
CA ARG A 99 7.55 15.19 -6.72
C ARG A 99 6.70 16.39 -7.10
N ILE A 100 7.19 17.61 -6.86
CA ILE A 100 6.51 18.84 -7.33
C ILE A 100 6.36 18.80 -8.85
N PHE A 101 7.45 18.52 -9.58
CA PHE A 101 7.44 18.47 -11.04
C PHE A 101 6.43 17.44 -11.57
N LEU A 102 6.44 16.22 -11.02
CA LEU A 102 5.48 15.18 -11.41
C LEU A 102 4.05 15.55 -11.02
N ALA A 103 3.83 16.07 -9.82
CA ALA A 103 2.51 16.51 -9.36
C ALA A 103 1.97 17.63 -10.26
N SER A 104 2.77 18.62 -10.64
CA SER A 104 2.36 19.70 -11.56
C SER A 104 1.92 19.16 -12.92
N ILE A 105 2.68 18.23 -13.50
CA ILE A 105 2.30 17.59 -14.78
C ILE A 105 0.99 16.82 -14.64
N ILE A 106 0.89 15.97 -13.61
CA ILE A 106 -0.29 15.11 -13.41
C ILE A 106 -1.53 15.93 -13.06
N SER A 107 -1.39 17.05 -12.35
CA SER A 107 -2.50 17.96 -12.02
C SER A 107 -3.24 18.42 -13.28
N ILE A 108 -2.52 18.69 -14.37
CA ILE A 108 -3.13 19.12 -15.63
C ILE A 108 -4.06 18.03 -16.16
N PHE A 109 -3.59 16.77 -16.18
CA PHE A 109 -4.40 15.64 -16.62
C PHE A 109 -5.60 15.40 -15.71
N VAL A 110 -5.40 15.45 -14.39
CA VAL A 110 -6.45 15.27 -13.39
C VAL A 110 -7.55 16.32 -13.55
N LEU A 111 -7.21 17.59 -13.74
CA LEU A 111 -8.21 18.66 -13.89
C LEU A 111 -9.02 18.53 -15.20
N LEU A 112 -8.47 17.89 -16.24
CA LEU A 112 -9.15 17.68 -17.51
C LEU A 112 -10.04 16.44 -17.54
N LEU A 113 -9.73 15.40 -16.75
CA LEU A 113 -10.46 14.12 -16.76
C LEU A 113 -11.99 14.24 -16.54
N PRO A 114 -12.49 15.09 -15.61
CA PRO A 114 -13.93 15.26 -15.43
C PRO A 114 -14.67 15.76 -16.67
N LEU A 115 -13.99 16.44 -17.60
CA LEU A 115 -14.62 16.91 -18.85
C LEU A 115 -14.98 15.75 -19.79
N PHE A 116 -14.32 14.60 -19.65
CA PHE A 116 -14.50 13.44 -20.52
C PHE A 116 -15.26 12.29 -19.85
N ILE A 117 -15.34 12.28 -18.51
CA ILE A 117 -15.93 11.18 -17.74
C ILE A 117 -17.11 11.73 -16.92
N PRO A 118 -18.36 11.52 -17.35
CA PRO A 118 -19.55 12.08 -16.69
C PRO A 118 -19.65 11.75 -15.19
N PHE A 119 -19.22 10.55 -14.79
CA PHE A 119 -19.19 10.13 -13.39
C PHE A 119 -18.26 10.99 -12.51
N LEU A 120 -17.12 11.43 -13.05
CA LEU A 120 -16.21 12.31 -12.31
C LEU A 120 -16.78 13.73 -12.24
N TYR A 121 -17.46 14.18 -13.29
CA TYR A 121 -18.15 15.47 -13.32
C TYR A 121 -19.29 15.52 -12.29
N SER A 122 -20.13 14.47 -12.22
CA SER A 122 -21.25 14.42 -11.28
C SER A 122 -20.80 14.43 -9.81
N HIS A 123 -19.58 13.98 -9.53
CA HIS A 123 -18.98 13.96 -8.19
C HIS A 123 -17.74 14.87 -8.09
N PHE A 124 -17.74 15.99 -8.80
CA PHE A 124 -16.56 16.86 -8.95
C PHE A 124 -15.97 17.36 -7.62
N LEU A 125 -16.80 17.72 -6.64
CA LEU A 125 -16.32 18.17 -5.32
C LEU A 125 -15.55 17.05 -4.61
N LEU A 126 -16.11 15.84 -4.59
CA LEU A 126 -15.48 14.66 -4.01
C LEU A 126 -14.17 14.32 -4.73
N TYR A 127 -14.18 14.44 -6.06
CA TYR A 127 -13.02 14.21 -6.91
C TYR A 127 -11.86 15.16 -6.58
N ILE A 128 -12.12 16.48 -6.49
CA ILE A 128 -11.08 17.47 -6.11
C ILE A 128 -10.56 17.20 -4.70
N VAL A 129 -11.43 16.90 -3.74
CA VAL A 129 -11.02 16.64 -2.35
C VAL A 129 -10.11 15.41 -2.28
N CYS A 130 -10.41 14.34 -3.00
CA CYS A 130 -9.54 13.17 -3.05
C CYS A 130 -8.24 13.45 -3.81
N PHE A 131 -8.27 14.31 -4.85
CA PHE A 131 -7.06 14.76 -5.53
C PHE A 131 -6.11 15.49 -4.59
N LEU A 132 -6.62 16.44 -3.78
CA LEU A 132 -5.83 17.20 -2.82
C LEU A 132 -5.07 16.29 -1.83
N ALA A 133 -5.67 15.15 -1.45
CA ALA A 133 -4.99 14.17 -0.59
C ALA A 133 -3.71 13.64 -1.23
N THR A 134 -3.64 13.50 -2.55
CA THR A 134 -2.45 13.00 -3.26
C THR A 134 -1.26 13.96 -3.17
N LEU A 135 -1.53 15.26 -3.04
CA LEU A 135 -0.49 16.29 -2.91
C LEU A 135 0.25 16.19 -1.57
N SER A 136 -0.32 15.52 -0.56
CA SER A 136 0.38 15.21 0.69
C SER A 136 1.69 14.45 0.46
N GLN A 137 1.81 13.67 -0.63
CA GLN A 137 3.04 12.95 -0.98
C GLN A 137 4.21 13.89 -1.25
N ILE A 138 3.98 15.14 -1.64
CA ILE A 138 5.05 16.13 -1.83
C ILE A 138 5.74 16.40 -0.49
N PHE A 139 4.97 16.53 0.59
CA PHE A 139 5.48 16.86 1.93
C PHE A 139 5.87 15.62 2.73
N LEU A 140 5.30 14.45 2.44
CA LEU A 140 5.51 13.25 3.23
C LEU A 140 6.84 12.55 2.89
N HIS A 141 7.80 12.59 3.81
CA HIS A 141 9.13 11.99 3.64
C HIS A 141 9.41 10.86 4.66
N PRO A 142 8.57 9.82 4.76
CA PRO A 142 8.76 8.77 5.77
C PRO A 142 10.07 8.00 5.53
N TRP A 143 10.50 7.92 4.27
CA TRP A 143 11.76 7.33 3.84
C TRP A 143 13.00 8.00 4.46
N TYR A 144 12.95 9.30 4.77
CA TYR A 144 14.05 9.99 5.43
C TYR A 144 14.19 9.49 6.88
N PHE A 145 13.07 9.47 7.61
CA PHE A 145 13.04 8.99 8.99
C PHE A 145 13.34 7.49 9.09
N GLN A 146 12.97 6.73 8.06
CA GLN A 146 13.36 5.33 7.93
C GLN A 146 14.89 5.19 7.81
N ALA A 147 15.53 6.03 6.99
CA ALA A 147 16.97 5.98 6.75
C ALA A 147 17.81 6.35 7.98
N ILE A 148 17.32 7.25 8.83
CA ILE A 148 17.99 7.65 10.08
C ILE A 148 17.53 6.83 11.31
N GLU A 149 16.74 5.79 11.09
CA GLU A 149 16.19 4.91 12.14
C GLU A 149 15.33 5.61 13.21
N ASN A 150 14.56 6.62 12.80
CA ASN A 150 13.74 7.43 13.70
C ASN A 150 12.27 7.54 13.23
N MET A 151 11.67 6.43 12.84
CA MET A 151 10.27 6.37 12.35
C MET A 151 9.21 6.77 13.38
N LYS A 152 9.57 6.82 14.67
CA LYS A 152 8.69 7.22 15.78
C LYS A 152 8.02 8.57 15.53
N ILE A 153 8.80 9.55 15.07
CA ILE A 153 8.35 10.93 14.90
C ILE A 153 7.20 11.01 13.91
N VAL A 154 7.42 10.47 12.69
CA VAL A 154 6.38 10.47 11.65
C VAL A 154 5.17 9.66 12.09
N THR A 155 5.39 8.56 12.79
CA THR A 155 4.31 7.73 13.32
C THR A 155 3.44 8.51 14.30
N TYR A 156 4.03 9.20 15.29
CA TYR A 156 3.27 9.97 16.26
C TYR A 156 2.55 11.16 15.64
N ILE A 157 3.19 11.89 14.71
CA ILE A 157 2.54 13.02 14.02
C ILE A 157 1.34 12.52 13.22
N GLN A 158 1.49 11.48 12.42
CA GLN A 158 0.37 10.94 11.63
C GLN A 158 -0.73 10.39 12.52
N LEU A 159 -0.38 9.60 13.52
CA LEU A 159 -1.33 9.03 14.48
C LEU A 159 -2.12 10.11 15.20
N PHE A 160 -1.48 11.20 15.61
CA PHE A 160 -2.15 12.33 16.24
C PHE A 160 -3.26 12.89 15.33
N PHE A 161 -2.94 13.19 14.07
CA PHE A 161 -3.95 13.71 13.14
C PHE A 161 -5.03 12.67 12.82
N THR A 162 -4.67 11.39 12.65
CA THR A 162 -5.64 10.32 12.40
C THR A 162 -6.55 10.06 13.61
N LEU A 163 -6.09 10.22 14.84
CA LEU A 163 -6.97 10.18 16.02
C LEU A 163 -7.82 11.44 16.12
N LEU A 164 -7.28 12.60 15.73
CA LEU A 164 -7.99 13.87 15.73
C LEU A 164 -9.18 13.86 14.75
N SER A 165 -9.15 13.09 13.66
CA SER A 165 -10.34 12.96 12.79
C SER A 165 -11.50 12.20 13.44
N LEU A 166 -11.27 11.36 14.45
CA LEU A 166 -12.33 10.53 15.02
C LEU A 166 -13.50 11.37 15.57
N PRO A 167 -13.29 12.38 16.44
CA PRO A 167 -14.37 13.27 16.87
C PRO A 167 -15.10 13.95 15.70
N PHE A 168 -14.38 14.41 14.68
CA PHE A 168 -15.00 15.06 13.52
C PHE A 168 -15.88 14.10 12.72
N ILE A 169 -15.44 12.85 12.54
CA ILE A 169 -16.23 11.81 11.87
C ILE A 169 -17.52 11.55 12.65
N PHE A 170 -17.43 11.32 13.96
CA PHE A 170 -18.60 10.96 14.77
C PHE A 170 -19.57 12.12 15.01
N PHE A 171 -19.10 13.37 15.07
CA PHE A 171 -19.95 14.53 15.38
C PHE A 171 -20.47 15.28 14.16
N LEU A 172 -19.79 15.24 13.02
CA LEU A 172 -20.19 16.04 11.86
C LEU A 172 -20.96 15.24 10.80
N LEU A 173 -20.82 13.92 10.75
CA LEU A 173 -21.52 13.09 9.77
C LEU A 173 -22.90 12.70 10.27
N HIS A 174 -23.93 13.03 9.48
CA HIS A 174 -25.32 12.77 9.81
C HIS A 174 -26.10 12.07 8.70
N SER A 175 -25.62 12.15 7.45
CA SER A 175 -26.36 11.65 6.28
C SER A 175 -25.46 11.26 5.10
N GLU A 176 -26.02 10.55 4.11
CA GLU A 176 -25.32 10.14 2.89
C GLU A 176 -24.74 11.30 2.07
N SER A 177 -25.33 12.50 2.15
CA SER A 177 -24.81 13.70 1.48
C SER A 177 -23.48 14.20 2.06
N ASP A 178 -23.11 13.77 3.27
CA ASP A 178 -21.89 14.19 3.96
C ASP A 178 -20.64 13.46 3.45
N ILE A 179 -20.73 12.71 2.35
CA ILE A 179 -19.59 11.97 1.78
C ILE A 179 -18.40 12.88 1.43
N VAL A 180 -18.67 14.10 0.96
CA VAL A 180 -17.60 15.07 0.67
C VAL A 180 -16.99 15.61 1.95
N LEU A 181 -17.79 15.80 3.00
CA LEU A 181 -17.31 16.21 4.31
C LEU A 181 -16.42 15.12 4.93
N TYR A 182 -16.85 13.85 4.86
CA TYR A 182 -16.03 12.71 5.27
C TYR A 182 -14.69 12.66 4.51
N ALA A 183 -14.73 12.78 3.18
CA ALA A 183 -13.52 12.82 2.38
C ALA A 183 -12.62 14.00 2.76
N SER A 184 -13.20 15.16 3.07
CA SER A 184 -12.47 16.37 3.47
C SER A 184 -11.77 16.16 4.81
N ILE A 185 -12.43 15.55 5.80
CA ILE A 185 -11.81 15.20 7.10
C ILE A 185 -10.60 14.27 6.90
N MET A 186 -10.74 13.24 6.06
CA MET A 186 -9.66 12.29 5.75
C MET A 186 -8.52 12.95 4.96
N THR A 187 -8.85 13.81 4.00
CA THR A 187 -7.85 14.58 3.24
C THR A 187 -7.10 15.55 4.14
N SER A 188 -7.78 16.31 4.99
CA SER A 188 -7.15 17.27 5.90
C SER A 188 -6.20 16.58 6.87
N THR A 189 -6.58 15.42 7.42
CA THR A 189 -5.68 14.67 8.33
C THR A 189 -4.41 14.19 7.64
N THR A 190 -4.51 13.68 6.40
CA THR A 190 -3.32 13.27 5.64
C THR A 190 -2.42 14.46 5.26
N ILE A 191 -3.00 15.59 4.83
CA ILE A 191 -2.24 16.79 4.47
C ILE A 191 -1.56 17.39 5.70
N PHE A 192 -2.27 17.57 6.81
CA PHE A 192 -1.68 18.11 8.03
C PHE A 192 -0.60 17.18 8.59
N GLY A 193 -0.86 15.86 8.63
CA GLY A 193 0.16 14.89 9.03
C GLY A 193 1.44 14.98 8.19
N ALA A 194 1.30 15.13 6.87
CA ALA A 194 2.43 15.31 5.97
C ALA A 194 3.14 16.66 6.16
N PHE A 195 2.37 17.74 6.29
CA PHE A 195 2.89 19.10 6.48
C PHE A 195 3.68 19.21 7.79
N PHE A 196 3.12 18.77 8.92
CA PHE A 196 3.82 18.82 10.21
C PHE A 196 5.04 17.90 10.24
N SER A 197 4.99 16.75 9.58
CA SER A 197 6.17 15.88 9.40
C SER A 197 7.28 16.58 8.59
N PHE A 198 6.89 17.35 7.56
CA PHE A 198 7.84 18.13 6.76
C PHE A 198 8.42 19.31 7.55
N VAL A 199 7.60 20.03 8.32
CA VAL A 199 8.07 21.11 9.21
C VAL A 199 9.06 20.56 10.24
N TYR A 200 8.79 19.38 10.83
CA TYR A 200 9.73 18.70 11.72
C TYR A 200 11.08 18.46 11.02
N LEU A 201 11.04 17.93 9.80
CA LEU A 201 12.23 17.67 8.99
C LEU A 201 13.05 18.94 8.72
N LEU A 202 12.40 20.08 8.47
CA LEU A 202 13.11 21.34 8.22
C LEU A 202 13.68 21.97 9.50
N LYS A 203 12.90 21.97 10.58
CA LYS A 203 13.25 22.73 11.80
C LYS A 203 14.10 21.93 12.79
N ILE A 204 13.79 20.66 12.98
CA ILE A 204 14.41 19.84 14.03
C ILE A 204 15.57 19.03 13.45
N GLU A 205 15.37 18.38 12.30
CA GLU A 205 16.44 17.68 11.58
C GLU A 205 17.38 18.64 10.83
N LYS A 206 17.05 19.94 10.80
CA LYS A 206 17.82 21.03 10.19
C LYS A 206 18.13 20.80 8.71
N ILE A 207 17.26 20.05 8.02
CA ILE A 207 17.35 19.89 6.56
C ILE A 207 16.94 21.20 5.90
N TYR A 208 17.73 21.63 4.92
CA TYR A 208 17.46 22.82 4.13
C TYR A 208 17.12 22.43 2.71
N ILE A 209 16.10 23.10 2.14
CA ILE A 209 15.68 22.86 0.76
C ILE A 209 16.54 23.69 -0.18
N ILE A 210 17.25 23.02 -1.07
CA ILE A 210 18.14 23.62 -2.07
C ILE A 210 17.61 23.27 -3.44
N TRP A 211 17.49 24.26 -4.32
CA TRP A 211 17.17 23.97 -5.72
C TRP A 211 18.28 23.11 -6.34
N THR A 212 17.93 21.89 -6.76
CA THR A 212 18.90 20.92 -7.31
C THR A 212 19.04 20.98 -8.84
N GLY A 213 18.31 21.88 -9.50
CA GLY A 213 18.27 21.98 -10.95
C GLY A 213 17.49 20.86 -11.64
N PHE A 214 17.07 21.13 -12.89
CA PHE A 214 16.28 20.18 -13.69
C PHE A 214 17.04 18.89 -14.04
N SER A 215 18.37 18.99 -14.21
CA SER A 215 19.22 17.81 -14.47
C SER A 215 19.14 16.77 -13.35
N SER A 216 19.14 17.22 -12.08
CA SER A 216 18.99 16.33 -10.92
C SER A 216 17.61 15.65 -10.89
N ILE A 217 16.54 16.40 -11.22
CA ILE A 217 15.18 15.85 -11.30
C ILE A 217 15.11 14.76 -12.38
N LYS A 218 15.63 15.04 -13.58
CA LYS A 218 15.65 14.08 -14.68
C LYS A 218 16.45 12.82 -14.32
N HIS A 219 17.64 12.99 -13.73
CA HIS A 219 18.46 11.86 -13.28
C HIS A 219 17.72 11.02 -12.22
N ARG A 220 17.08 11.67 -11.24
CA ARG A 220 16.31 11.00 -10.19
C ARG A 220 15.17 10.14 -10.76
N ILE A 221 14.43 10.67 -11.72
CA ILE A 221 13.37 9.95 -12.44
C ILE A 221 13.99 8.76 -13.18
N GLN A 222 15.06 8.96 -13.95
CA GLN A 222 15.70 7.92 -14.76
C GLN A 222 16.18 6.72 -13.93
N VAL A 223 16.86 6.97 -12.81
CA VAL A 223 17.37 5.88 -11.94
C VAL A 223 16.22 5.14 -11.24
N SER A 224 15.08 5.82 -11.01
CA SER A 224 13.92 5.23 -10.34
C SER A 224 12.99 4.46 -11.29
N LEU A 225 13.12 4.64 -12.61
CA LEU A 225 12.23 4.03 -13.62
C LEU A 225 12.03 2.52 -13.46
N PRO A 226 13.08 1.68 -13.26
CA PRO A 226 12.88 0.24 -13.13
C PRO A 226 12.01 -0.14 -11.93
N PHE A 227 12.19 0.55 -10.79
CA PHE A 227 11.40 0.36 -9.57
C PHE A 227 9.99 0.94 -9.71
N PHE A 228 9.86 2.03 -10.45
CA PHE A 228 8.56 2.60 -10.77
C PHE A 228 7.71 1.60 -11.55
N TYR A 229 8.24 0.98 -12.62
CA TYR A 229 7.49 -0.01 -13.39
C TYR A 229 7.05 -1.21 -12.55
N THR A 230 7.92 -1.76 -11.69
CA THR A 230 7.53 -2.86 -10.81
C THR A 230 6.37 -2.49 -9.88
N THR A 231 6.36 -1.24 -9.40
CA THR A 231 5.38 -0.78 -8.41
C THR A 231 4.06 -0.38 -9.06
N ILE A 232 4.11 0.39 -10.14
CA ILE A 232 2.91 0.91 -10.80
C ILE A 232 2.06 -0.21 -11.41
N ILE A 233 2.69 -1.25 -11.95
CA ILE A 233 1.99 -2.41 -12.53
C ILE A 233 1.13 -3.11 -11.46
N GLY A 234 1.71 -3.35 -10.28
CA GLY A 234 0.98 -3.93 -9.15
C GLY A 234 -0.14 -3.03 -8.65
N ILE A 235 0.11 -1.72 -8.55
CA ILE A 235 -0.89 -0.74 -8.11
C ILE A 235 -2.06 -0.66 -9.11
N ILE A 236 -1.80 -0.57 -10.42
CA ILE A 236 -2.88 -0.56 -11.42
C ILE A 236 -3.69 -1.86 -11.34
N LYS A 237 -3.03 -3.02 -11.21
CA LYS A 237 -3.71 -4.31 -11.03
C LYS A 237 -4.70 -4.25 -9.88
N GLU A 238 -4.25 -3.85 -8.69
CA GLU A 238 -5.10 -3.83 -7.50
C GLU A 238 -6.17 -2.73 -7.51
N GLN A 239 -5.83 -1.54 -7.99
CA GLN A 239 -6.72 -0.37 -7.94
C GLN A 239 -7.71 -0.34 -9.10
N SER A 240 -7.51 -1.13 -10.15
CA SER A 240 -8.49 -1.31 -11.23
C SER A 240 -9.76 -2.03 -10.76
N ILE A 241 -9.69 -2.91 -9.76
CA ILE A 241 -10.85 -3.70 -9.28
C ILE A 241 -12.01 -2.82 -8.81
N PRO A 242 -11.85 -1.90 -7.84
CA PRO A 242 -12.96 -1.05 -7.41
C PRO A 242 -13.50 -0.18 -8.55
N GLN A 243 -12.66 0.22 -9.52
CA GLN A 243 -13.11 0.97 -10.70
C GLN A 243 -13.98 0.11 -11.62
N ILE A 244 -13.55 -1.10 -11.94
CA ILE A 244 -14.31 -2.04 -12.78
C ILE A 244 -15.61 -2.45 -12.05
N LEU A 245 -15.56 -2.71 -10.75
CA LEU A 245 -16.75 -2.96 -9.94
C LEU A 245 -17.74 -1.80 -9.98
N GLY A 246 -17.27 -0.56 -9.81
CA GLY A 246 -18.11 0.63 -9.85
C GLY A 246 -18.79 0.84 -11.20
N ILE A 247 -18.09 0.58 -12.30
CA ILE A 247 -18.61 0.75 -13.66
C ILE A 247 -19.62 -0.35 -14.03
N TYR A 248 -19.34 -1.62 -13.72
CA TYR A 248 -20.12 -2.74 -14.23
C TYR A 248 -21.15 -3.31 -13.24
N PHE A 249 -20.92 -3.19 -11.93
CA PHE A 249 -21.71 -3.87 -10.89
C PHE A 249 -22.28 -2.91 -9.84
N GLY A 250 -21.86 -1.64 -9.85
CA GLY A 250 -22.39 -0.58 -8.98
C GLY A 250 -21.63 -0.39 -7.67
N MET A 251 -21.89 0.75 -7.03
CA MET A 251 -21.12 1.24 -5.88
C MET A 251 -21.29 0.39 -4.61
N HIS A 252 -22.44 -0.25 -4.43
CA HIS A 252 -22.66 -1.19 -3.33
C HIS A 252 -21.63 -2.33 -3.35
N GLN A 253 -21.37 -2.90 -4.53
CA GLN A 253 -20.39 -3.98 -4.72
C GLN A 253 -18.96 -3.51 -4.45
N VAL A 254 -18.66 -2.24 -4.75
CA VAL A 254 -17.37 -1.62 -4.39
C VAL A 254 -17.19 -1.56 -2.88
N ALA A 255 -18.23 -1.19 -2.13
CA ALA A 255 -18.18 -1.16 -0.66
C ALA A 255 -18.01 -2.58 -0.07
N LEU A 256 -18.72 -3.57 -0.59
CA LEU A 256 -18.55 -4.98 -0.18
C LEU A 256 -17.12 -5.47 -0.40
N TYR A 257 -16.51 -5.13 -1.55
CA TYR A 257 -15.13 -5.43 -1.85
C TYR A 257 -14.14 -4.69 -0.93
N ASP A 258 -14.37 -3.41 -0.64
CA ASP A 258 -13.52 -2.63 0.28
C ASP A 258 -13.49 -3.25 1.68
N LEU A 259 -14.67 -3.63 2.22
CA LEU A 259 -14.74 -4.31 3.52
C LEU A 259 -13.94 -5.61 3.52
N ALA A 260 -14.15 -6.46 2.50
CA ALA A 260 -13.42 -7.71 2.36
C ALA A 260 -11.89 -7.48 2.27
N LYS A 261 -11.45 -6.50 1.48
CA LYS A 261 -10.04 -6.15 1.33
C LYS A 261 -9.45 -5.63 2.65
N LYS A 262 -10.17 -4.81 3.41
CA LYS A 262 -9.74 -4.30 4.72
C LYS A 262 -9.62 -5.40 5.78
N ILE A 263 -10.54 -6.36 5.79
CA ILE A 263 -10.43 -7.51 6.72
C ILE A 263 -9.24 -8.40 6.31
N MET A 264 -9.06 -8.67 5.01
CA MET A 264 -7.93 -9.45 4.50
C MET A 264 -6.57 -8.79 4.79
N SER A 265 -6.49 -7.46 4.84
CA SER A 265 -5.20 -6.77 5.04
C SER A 265 -4.64 -6.92 6.45
N ILE A 266 -5.47 -7.20 7.46
CA ILE A 266 -5.03 -7.39 8.85
C ILE A 266 -3.95 -8.48 8.98
N PRO A 267 -4.17 -9.73 8.54
CA PRO A 267 -3.14 -10.77 8.62
C PRO A 267 -1.90 -10.46 7.76
N LEU A 268 -2.07 -9.77 6.62
CA LEU A 268 -0.96 -9.39 5.73
C LEU A 268 0.00 -8.39 6.37
N MET A 269 -0.52 -7.49 7.20
CA MET A 269 0.30 -6.51 7.90
C MET A 269 1.20 -7.17 8.94
N LEU A 270 0.76 -8.24 9.61
CA LEU A 270 1.59 -8.92 10.61
C LEU A 270 2.81 -9.60 9.99
N THR A 271 2.71 -10.07 8.75
CA THR A 271 3.73 -10.90 8.10
C THR A 271 4.74 -10.11 7.29
N MET A 272 4.35 -8.99 6.67
CA MET A 272 5.31 -8.05 6.07
C MET A 272 6.39 -7.63 7.09
N ASN A 273 6.02 -7.55 8.37
CA ASN A 273 6.92 -7.19 9.48
C ASN A 273 7.97 -8.26 9.71
N ILE A 274 7.55 -9.52 9.65
CA ILE A 274 8.41 -10.69 9.84
C ILE A 274 9.48 -10.70 8.74
N ASN A 275 9.10 -10.49 7.48
CA ASN A 275 10.02 -10.48 6.35
C ASN A 275 11.06 -9.35 6.46
N ASN A 276 10.63 -8.14 6.82
CA ASN A 276 11.54 -7.01 7.02
C ASN A 276 12.50 -7.20 8.20
N ALA A 277 12.04 -7.78 9.32
CA ALA A 277 12.88 -8.06 10.49
C ALA A 277 13.95 -9.13 10.19
N PHE A 278 13.61 -10.13 9.38
CA PHE A 278 14.53 -11.21 9.03
C PHE A 278 15.49 -10.85 7.89
N PHE A 279 15.11 -9.93 7.00
CA PHE A 279 15.88 -9.56 5.81
C PHE A 279 17.37 -9.22 6.08
N PRO A 280 17.74 -8.34 7.04
CA PRO A 280 19.14 -7.99 7.29
C PRO A 280 20.02 -9.20 7.68
N LYS A 281 19.44 -10.18 8.38
CA LYS A 281 20.16 -11.40 8.81
C LYS A 281 20.48 -12.31 7.63
N PHE A 282 19.55 -12.42 6.68
CA PHE A 282 19.73 -13.24 5.47
C PHE A 282 20.61 -12.57 4.43
N ALA A 283 20.61 -11.24 4.37
CA ALA A 283 21.54 -10.50 3.53
C ALA A 283 23.01 -10.77 3.91
N LYS A 284 23.30 -10.91 5.21
CA LYS A 284 24.65 -11.22 5.70
C LYS A 284 25.06 -12.69 5.51
N ASN A 285 24.15 -13.63 5.73
CA ASN A 285 24.41 -15.08 5.65
C ASN A 285 23.30 -15.82 4.89
N PRO A 286 23.34 -15.84 3.53
CA PRO A 286 22.29 -16.45 2.73
C PRO A 286 22.36 -17.98 2.78
N ASN A 287 21.59 -18.61 3.69
CA ASN A 287 21.44 -20.07 3.73
C ASN A 287 20.12 -20.51 3.06
N MET A 288 20.24 -21.21 1.93
CA MET A 288 19.09 -21.66 1.12
C MET A 288 18.16 -22.63 1.86
N ASN A 289 18.68 -23.45 2.78
CA ASN A 289 17.85 -24.37 3.57
C ASN A 289 16.95 -23.60 4.56
N THR A 290 17.44 -22.49 5.09
CA THR A 290 16.65 -21.62 5.96
C THR A 290 15.57 -20.88 5.16
N ILE A 291 15.88 -20.42 3.95
CA ILE A 291 14.90 -19.78 3.06
C ILE A 291 13.77 -20.77 2.70
N LYS A 292 14.09 -22.02 2.38
CA LYS A 292 13.07 -23.07 2.15
C LYS A 292 12.15 -23.28 3.37
N LYS A 293 12.72 -23.27 4.58
CA LYS A 293 11.93 -23.39 5.83
C LYS A 293 11.01 -22.18 6.03
N ILE A 294 11.48 -20.96 5.76
CA ILE A 294 10.66 -19.74 5.86
C ILE A 294 9.50 -19.80 4.89
N ILE A 295 9.74 -20.12 3.61
CA ILE A 295 8.67 -20.25 2.62
C ILE A 295 7.64 -21.30 3.08
N LYS A 296 8.09 -22.43 3.62
CA LYS A 296 7.19 -23.45 4.20
C LYS A 296 6.36 -22.89 5.36
N TYR A 297 6.95 -22.10 6.25
CA TYR A 297 6.21 -21.47 7.35
C TYR A 297 5.22 -20.41 6.86
N GLU A 298 5.54 -19.64 5.82
CA GLU A 298 4.64 -18.68 5.17
C GLU A 298 3.41 -19.38 4.57
N TYR A 299 3.59 -20.54 3.92
CA TYR A 299 2.47 -21.37 3.48
C TYR A 299 1.58 -21.81 4.65
N ILE A 300 2.17 -22.37 5.71
CA ILE A 300 1.43 -22.84 6.88
C ILE A 300 0.65 -21.69 7.51
N PHE A 301 1.29 -20.54 7.70
CA PHE A 301 0.66 -19.35 8.26
C PHE A 301 -0.48 -18.83 7.37
N GLY A 302 -0.27 -18.76 6.05
CA GLY A 302 -1.32 -18.35 5.12
C GLY A 302 -2.55 -19.26 5.15
N PHE A 303 -2.36 -20.59 5.21
CA PHE A 303 -3.48 -21.53 5.38
C PHE A 303 -4.20 -21.35 6.72
N ILE A 304 -3.47 -21.09 7.81
CA ILE A 304 -4.08 -20.78 9.11
C ILE A 304 -4.92 -19.50 9.02
N CYS A 305 -4.42 -18.44 8.38
CA CYS A 305 -5.18 -17.20 8.20
C CYS A 305 -6.46 -17.42 7.38
N ILE A 306 -6.39 -18.19 6.28
CA ILE A 306 -7.56 -18.54 5.47
C ILE A 306 -8.58 -19.32 6.31
N LEU A 307 -8.13 -20.28 7.12
CA LEU A 307 -9.00 -21.04 8.01
C LEU A 307 -9.67 -20.14 9.06
N ILE A 308 -8.92 -19.22 9.68
CA ILE A 308 -9.46 -18.25 10.63
C ILE A 308 -10.52 -17.37 9.96
N ILE A 309 -10.28 -16.92 8.73
CA ILE A 309 -11.25 -16.12 7.96
C ILE A 309 -12.48 -16.95 7.59
N ALA A 310 -12.34 -18.23 7.24
CA ALA A 310 -13.47 -19.10 6.96
C ALA A 310 -14.35 -19.31 8.20
N LEU A 311 -13.75 -19.41 9.39
CA LEU A 311 -14.48 -19.64 10.65
C LEU A 311 -15.07 -18.36 11.26
N LEU A 312 -14.29 -17.28 11.29
CA LEU A 312 -14.64 -16.02 11.98
C LEU A 312 -15.04 -14.88 11.03
N GLY A 313 -14.83 -15.03 9.73
CA GLY A 313 -15.07 -13.97 8.74
C GLY A 313 -16.51 -13.51 8.68
N LYS A 314 -17.48 -14.43 8.85
CA LYS A 314 -18.91 -14.07 8.90
C LYS A 314 -19.22 -13.16 10.09
N TRP A 315 -18.63 -13.44 11.26
CA TRP A 315 -18.77 -12.60 12.44
C TRP A 315 -18.07 -11.25 12.26
N ALA A 316 -16.86 -11.24 11.69
CA ALA A 316 -16.12 -10.02 11.41
C ALA A 316 -16.87 -9.09 10.44
N VAL A 317 -17.41 -9.63 9.34
CA VAL A 317 -18.20 -8.87 8.36
C VAL A 317 -19.47 -8.31 9.00
N HIS A 318 -20.17 -9.10 9.81
CA HIS A 318 -21.37 -8.64 10.50
C HIS A 318 -21.07 -7.54 11.53
N LEU A 319 -19.98 -7.68 12.30
CA LEU A 319 -19.55 -6.67 13.27
C LEU A 319 -19.22 -5.33 12.59
N LEU A 320 -18.54 -5.41 11.44
CA LEU A 320 -18.00 -4.23 10.77
C LEU A 320 -18.99 -3.56 9.82
N GLY A 321 -19.68 -4.33 8.98
CA GLY A 321 -20.58 -3.81 7.94
C GLY A 321 -22.07 -3.98 8.23
N GLY A 322 -22.44 -4.73 9.27
CA GLY A 322 -23.83 -5.02 9.61
C GLY A 322 -24.56 -5.90 8.58
N ASP A 323 -25.89 -5.92 8.68
CA ASP A 323 -26.74 -6.76 7.82
C ASP A 323 -26.66 -6.38 6.34
N MET A 324 -26.44 -5.10 6.04
CA MET A 324 -26.33 -4.58 4.67
C MET A 324 -25.12 -5.14 3.90
N MET A 325 -24.12 -5.70 4.59
CA MET A 325 -22.86 -6.11 3.99
C MET A 325 -22.57 -7.61 4.10
N LYS A 326 -23.58 -8.43 4.41
CA LYS A 326 -23.43 -9.90 4.57
C LYS A 326 -22.76 -10.57 3.38
N GLU A 327 -23.02 -10.11 2.16
CA GLU A 327 -22.43 -10.65 0.93
C GLU A 327 -20.90 -10.49 0.87
N SER A 328 -20.35 -9.51 1.60
CA SER A 328 -18.90 -9.29 1.70
C SER A 328 -18.16 -10.51 2.26
N TYR A 329 -18.83 -11.38 3.03
CA TYR A 329 -18.25 -12.63 3.52
C TYR A 329 -17.81 -13.56 2.38
N TYR A 330 -18.61 -13.72 1.33
CA TYR A 330 -18.26 -14.61 0.21
C TYR A 330 -17.09 -14.03 -0.60
N ILE A 331 -17.08 -12.70 -0.79
CA ILE A 331 -15.97 -11.97 -1.39
C ILE A 331 -14.70 -12.18 -0.57
N LEU A 332 -14.78 -11.97 0.75
CA LEU A 332 -13.66 -12.15 1.69
C LEU A 332 -13.11 -13.58 1.66
N LEU A 333 -13.98 -14.59 1.61
CA LEU A 333 -13.55 -15.99 1.60
C LEU A 333 -12.71 -16.30 0.35
N ILE A 334 -13.16 -15.90 -0.83
CA ILE A 334 -12.39 -16.10 -2.08
C ILE A 334 -11.13 -15.24 -2.07
N LEU A 335 -11.25 -13.97 -1.67
CA LEU A 335 -10.13 -13.03 -1.64
C LEU A 335 -9.03 -13.48 -0.68
N SER A 336 -9.38 -14.11 0.44
CA SER A 336 -8.44 -14.61 1.46
C SER A 336 -7.40 -15.58 0.91
N ILE A 337 -7.69 -16.28 -0.20
CA ILE A 337 -6.72 -17.16 -0.87
C ILE A 337 -5.48 -16.37 -1.30
N ASN A 338 -5.64 -15.08 -1.65
CA ASN A 338 -4.52 -14.22 -2.00
C ASN A 338 -3.58 -13.92 -0.86
N ILE A 339 -3.96 -14.19 0.40
CA ILE A 339 -3.02 -14.11 1.52
C ILE A 339 -1.80 -14.97 1.22
N LEU A 340 -2.00 -16.20 0.72
CA LEU A 340 -0.89 -17.08 0.32
C LEU A 340 0.01 -16.43 -0.74
N THR A 341 -0.58 -15.78 -1.74
CA THR A 341 0.17 -15.05 -2.78
C THR A 341 1.07 -14.01 -2.15
N TYR A 342 0.53 -13.07 -1.36
CA TYR A 342 1.32 -12.00 -0.77
C TYR A 342 2.45 -12.52 0.13
N LEU A 343 2.17 -13.54 0.95
CA LEU A 343 3.16 -14.11 1.86
C LEU A 343 4.29 -14.82 1.10
N VAL A 344 3.93 -15.74 0.21
CA VAL A 344 4.89 -16.60 -0.46
C VAL A 344 5.68 -15.84 -1.52
N VAL A 345 4.99 -15.06 -2.36
CA VAL A 345 5.64 -14.22 -3.37
C VAL A 345 6.51 -13.16 -2.69
N GLY A 346 6.02 -12.55 -1.59
CA GLY A 346 6.80 -11.65 -0.76
C GLY A 346 8.11 -12.29 -0.28
N ALA A 347 8.05 -13.48 0.32
CA ALA A 347 9.24 -14.21 0.77
C ALA A 347 10.22 -14.51 -0.38
N TYR A 348 9.73 -14.91 -1.55
CA TYR A 348 10.58 -15.11 -2.74
C TYR A 348 11.25 -13.82 -3.20
N ILE A 349 10.50 -12.73 -3.27
CA ILE A 349 11.00 -11.42 -3.66
C ILE A 349 12.11 -10.98 -2.70
N TYR A 350 11.83 -10.95 -1.40
CA TYR A 350 12.76 -10.44 -0.39
C TYR A 350 13.98 -11.34 -0.22
N PHE A 351 13.82 -12.66 -0.11
CA PHE A 351 14.92 -13.55 0.25
C PHE A 351 15.63 -14.20 -0.94
N VAL A 352 15.10 -14.08 -2.16
CA VAL A 352 15.73 -14.67 -3.36
C VAL A 352 16.09 -13.60 -4.38
N PHE A 353 15.11 -12.83 -4.84
CA PHE A 353 15.35 -11.91 -5.97
C PHE A 353 16.15 -10.68 -5.56
N VAL A 354 15.74 -10.00 -4.48
CA VAL A 354 16.42 -8.81 -3.98
C VAL A 354 17.84 -9.14 -3.50
N LEU A 355 18.02 -10.19 -2.71
CA LEU A 355 19.34 -10.60 -2.21
C LEU A 355 20.34 -10.98 -3.32
N GLN A 356 19.85 -11.40 -4.49
CA GLN A 356 20.68 -11.76 -5.63
C GLN A 356 20.79 -10.64 -6.68
N ASN A 357 20.29 -9.43 -6.36
CA ASN A 357 20.23 -8.28 -7.28
C ASN A 357 19.53 -8.61 -8.62
N ARG A 358 18.56 -9.54 -8.61
CA ARG A 358 17.81 -9.96 -9.81
C ARG A 358 16.55 -9.12 -10.01
N ASN A 359 16.71 -7.80 -10.11
CA ASN A 359 15.58 -6.87 -10.25
C ASN A 359 14.74 -7.13 -11.52
N GLU A 360 15.34 -7.71 -12.56
CA GLU A 360 14.61 -8.13 -13.76
C GLU A 360 13.54 -9.20 -13.49
N LEU A 361 13.79 -10.11 -12.54
CA LEU A 361 12.81 -11.14 -12.19
C LEU A 361 11.61 -10.56 -11.45
N LEU A 362 11.81 -9.47 -10.70
CA LEU A 362 10.73 -8.72 -10.06
C LEU A 362 9.81 -8.11 -11.12
N LEU A 363 10.38 -7.45 -12.12
CA LEU A 363 9.61 -6.85 -13.22
C LEU A 363 8.86 -7.91 -14.02
N LYS A 364 9.52 -9.02 -14.37
CA LYS A 364 8.88 -10.14 -15.08
C LYS A 364 7.73 -10.75 -14.28
N ASN A 365 7.88 -10.91 -12.96
CA ASN A 365 6.80 -11.38 -12.10
C ASN A 365 5.59 -10.43 -12.11
N GLN A 366 5.84 -9.12 -11.96
CA GLN A 366 4.76 -8.12 -11.97
C GLN A 366 4.05 -8.03 -13.32
N ILE A 367 4.79 -8.12 -14.43
CA ILE A 367 4.20 -8.17 -15.78
C ILE A 367 3.36 -9.43 -15.95
N LEU A 368 3.86 -10.61 -15.54
CA LEU A 368 3.10 -11.86 -15.59
C LEU A 368 1.81 -11.75 -14.79
N ALA A 369 1.88 -11.21 -13.58
CA ALA A 369 0.72 -10.99 -12.72
C ALA A 369 -0.33 -10.11 -13.40
N PHE A 370 0.11 -8.99 -13.99
CA PHE A 370 -0.75 -8.04 -14.66
C PHE A 370 -1.42 -8.62 -15.90
N VAL A 371 -0.64 -9.27 -16.77
CA VAL A 371 -1.16 -9.89 -18.00
C VAL A 371 -2.13 -11.02 -17.67
N SER A 372 -1.77 -11.91 -16.73
CA SER A 372 -2.66 -12.99 -16.29
C SER A 372 -3.95 -12.46 -15.68
N PHE A 373 -3.90 -11.41 -14.87
CA PHE A 373 -5.07 -10.78 -14.28
C PHE A 373 -6.07 -10.28 -15.34
N PHE A 374 -5.63 -9.44 -16.28
CA PHE A 374 -6.51 -8.93 -17.32
C PHE A 374 -7.00 -10.02 -18.28
N LEU A 375 -6.16 -11.02 -18.56
CA LEU A 375 -6.55 -12.19 -19.36
C LEU A 375 -7.67 -12.98 -18.67
N PHE A 376 -7.56 -13.25 -17.36
CA PHE A 376 -8.61 -13.96 -16.63
C PHE A 376 -9.90 -13.14 -16.50
N ILE A 377 -9.80 -11.81 -16.41
CA ILE A 377 -10.99 -10.94 -16.48
C ILE A 377 -11.67 -11.07 -17.84
N PHE A 378 -10.90 -10.94 -18.92
CA PHE A 378 -11.44 -10.99 -20.28
C PHE A 378 -12.14 -12.34 -20.57
N ILE A 379 -11.50 -13.45 -20.20
CA ILE A 379 -12.08 -14.79 -20.33
C ILE A 379 -13.29 -14.94 -19.40
N GLY A 380 -13.18 -14.50 -18.14
CA GLY A 380 -14.24 -14.69 -17.16
C GLY A 380 -15.51 -13.93 -17.52
N PHE A 381 -15.42 -12.67 -17.96
CA PHE A 381 -16.57 -11.89 -18.39
C PHE A 381 -17.21 -12.40 -19.68
N TYR A 382 -16.47 -13.12 -20.53
CA TYR A 382 -17.05 -13.80 -21.68
C TYR A 382 -18.04 -14.91 -21.27
N PHE A 383 -17.76 -15.62 -20.18
CA PHE A 383 -18.60 -16.73 -19.71
C PHE A 383 -19.64 -16.34 -18.66
N TYR A 384 -19.25 -15.49 -17.69
CA TYR A 384 -20.08 -15.13 -16.55
C TYR A 384 -19.93 -13.64 -16.22
N ASN A 385 -21.02 -12.88 -16.29
CA ASN A 385 -21.00 -11.48 -15.88
C ASN A 385 -21.29 -11.35 -14.38
N SER A 386 -20.26 -11.55 -13.55
CA SER A 386 -20.38 -11.50 -12.08
C SER A 386 -19.15 -10.87 -11.42
N ILE A 387 -19.36 -10.24 -10.27
CA ILE A 387 -18.29 -9.68 -9.42
C ILE A 387 -17.21 -10.72 -9.08
N TYR A 388 -17.60 -11.99 -8.97
CA TYR A 388 -16.70 -13.08 -8.61
C TYR A 388 -15.61 -13.27 -9.66
N VAL A 389 -15.84 -12.92 -10.93
CA VAL A 389 -14.82 -12.99 -11.98
C VAL A 389 -13.60 -12.14 -11.63
N LEU A 390 -13.79 -10.92 -11.14
CA LEU A 390 -12.68 -10.04 -10.77
C LEU A 390 -11.87 -10.61 -9.61
N ILE A 391 -12.56 -11.17 -8.62
CA ILE A 391 -11.94 -11.73 -7.42
C ILE A 391 -11.18 -13.01 -7.77
N PHE A 392 -11.77 -13.91 -8.56
CA PHE A 392 -11.11 -15.11 -9.06
C PHE A 392 -9.93 -14.78 -9.99
N ALA A 393 -10.05 -13.77 -10.85
CA ALA A 393 -8.94 -13.32 -11.69
C ALA A 393 -7.75 -12.87 -10.84
N LEU A 394 -7.99 -12.18 -9.71
CA LEU A 394 -6.92 -11.80 -8.78
C LEU A 394 -6.30 -13.05 -8.11
N VAL A 395 -7.11 -14.02 -7.68
CA VAL A 395 -6.63 -15.30 -7.12
C VAL A 395 -5.78 -16.07 -8.13
N PHE A 396 -6.26 -16.26 -9.36
CA PHE A 396 -5.53 -17.01 -10.38
C PHE A 396 -4.25 -16.31 -10.83
N SER A 397 -4.28 -14.97 -10.95
CA SER A 397 -3.08 -14.16 -11.15
C SER A 397 -2.05 -14.39 -10.04
N GLY A 398 -2.49 -14.40 -8.78
CA GLY A 398 -1.62 -14.67 -7.64
C GLY A 398 -1.01 -16.08 -7.64
N ILE A 399 -1.80 -17.09 -8.02
CA ILE A 399 -1.29 -18.47 -8.19
C ILE A 399 -0.22 -18.52 -9.29
N ALA A 400 -0.42 -17.82 -10.41
CA ALA A 400 0.58 -17.74 -11.48
C ALA A 400 1.90 -17.11 -11.00
N GLU A 401 1.84 -16.07 -10.14
CA GLU A 401 3.02 -15.48 -9.50
C GLU A 401 3.77 -16.50 -8.62
N ILE A 402 3.05 -17.24 -7.77
CA ILE A 402 3.65 -18.28 -6.91
C ILE A 402 4.39 -19.31 -7.77
N VAL A 403 3.77 -19.80 -8.86
CA VAL A 403 4.37 -20.78 -9.76
C VAL A 403 5.62 -20.22 -10.43
N PHE A 404 5.57 -18.98 -10.92
CA PHE A 404 6.71 -18.31 -11.53
C PHE A 404 7.88 -18.14 -10.55
N CYS A 405 7.61 -17.68 -9.33
CA CYS A 405 8.61 -17.53 -8.29
C CYS A 405 9.24 -18.89 -7.92
N HIS A 406 8.42 -19.93 -7.74
CA HIS A 406 8.90 -21.27 -7.41
C HIS A 406 9.78 -21.87 -8.51
N TRP A 407 9.39 -21.70 -9.78
CA TRP A 407 10.16 -22.20 -10.93
C TRP A 407 11.52 -21.52 -11.04
N ASN A 408 11.57 -20.20 -10.91
CA ASN A 408 12.83 -19.45 -10.93
C ASN A 408 13.71 -19.79 -9.71
N PHE A 409 13.12 -19.98 -8.54
CA PHE A 409 13.85 -20.41 -7.35
C PHE A 409 14.52 -21.79 -7.54
N LYS A 410 13.81 -22.76 -8.13
CA LYS A 410 14.42 -24.07 -8.47
C LYS A 410 15.59 -23.91 -9.43
N LYS A 411 15.46 -23.10 -10.47
CA LYS A 411 16.51 -22.83 -11.46
C LYS A 411 17.75 -22.14 -10.87
N ILE A 412 17.55 -21.29 -9.87
CA ILE A 412 18.64 -20.63 -9.13
C ILE A 412 19.38 -21.62 -8.24
N ILE A 413 18.66 -22.54 -7.59
CA ILE A 413 19.27 -23.57 -6.75
C ILE A 413 20.05 -24.58 -7.58
N THR A 414 19.53 -25.04 -8.72
CA THR A 414 20.19 -26.08 -9.54
C THR A 414 21.44 -25.60 -10.28
N LYS A 415 21.67 -24.28 -10.36
CA LYS A 415 22.88 -23.69 -10.96
C LYS A 415 24.01 -23.44 -9.96
N LYS A 416 23.78 -23.65 -8.67
CA LYS A 416 24.79 -23.62 -7.59
C LYS A 416 25.05 -25.03 -7.12
#